data_AF-A0A1F2Y723-F1
#
_entry.id   AF-A0A1F2Y723-F1
#
_cell.length_a   1.000
_cell.length_b   1.000
_cell.length_c   1.000
_cell.angle_alpha   90.00
_cell.angle_beta   90.00
_cell.angle_gamma   90.00
#
_symmetry.space_group_name_H-M   'P 1'
#
loop_
_entity.id
_entity.type
_entity.pdbx_description
1 polymer ?
#
loop_
_entity_poly.entity_id
_entity_poly.type
_entity_poly.pdbx_seq_one_letter_code
_entity_poly.pdbx_strand_id
1 'polypeptide(L)' 'MEPQEIFELIVKADEKLKYATSALEDVRRQQARDLLERAREAARAIGNDPLVQQAELRLTDLDDAQL' A
#
# COMPACT_ATOMS: atom_id res chain seq x y z
N MET A 1 11.88 1.67 11.32
CA MET A 1 11.75 1.34 9.89
C MET A 1 12.21 2.57 9.15
N GLU A 2 13.15 2.38 8.24
CA GLU A 2 13.76 3.46 7.48
C GLU A 2 12.86 3.88 6.30
N PRO A 3 12.98 5.11 5.77
CA PRO A 3 12.20 5.59 4.63
C PRO A 3 12.22 4.64 3.43
N GLN A 4 13.37 4.03 3.15
CA GLN A 4 13.53 3.06 2.04
C GLN A 4 12.68 1.80 2.26
N GLU A 5 12.68 1.25 3.47
CA GLU A 5 11.88 0.05 3.81
C GLU A 5 10.37 0.35 3.71
N ILE A 6 9.96 1.55 4.08
CA ILE A 6 8.57 2.02 3.95
C ILE A 6 8.18 2.14 2.47
N PHE A 7 9.04 2.74 1.65
CA PHE A 7 8.81 2.83 0.21
C PHE A 7 8.69 1.44 -0.43
N GLU A 8 9.51 0.48 -0.03
CA GLU A 8 9.42 -0.91 -0.49
C GLU A 8 8.09 -1.58 -0.13
N LEU A 9 7.47 -1.25 1.01
CA LEU A 9 6.13 -1.74 1.34
C LEU A 9 5.08 -1.23 0.35
N ILE A 10 5.16 0.05 -0.04
CA ILE A 10 4.26 0.65 -1.04
C ILE A 10 4.45 -0.03 -2.40
N VAL A 11 5.71 -0.22 -2.84
CA VAL A 11 6.00 -0.92 -4.11
C VAL A 11 5.49 -2.36 -4.08
N LYS A 12 5.70 -3.08 -2.96
CA LYS A 12 5.18 -4.45 -2.81
C LYS A 12 3.66 -4.50 -2.88
N ALA A 13 2.95 -3.50 -2.35
CA ALA A 13 1.50 -3.42 -2.47
C ALA A 13 1.06 -3.30 -3.95
N ASP A 14 1.70 -2.40 -4.70
CA ASP A 14 1.46 -2.24 -6.14
C ASP A 14 1.72 -3.55 -6.91
N GLU A 15 2.79 -4.27 -6.56
CA GLU A 15 3.10 -5.57 -7.17
C GLU A 15 2.02 -6.62 -6.91
N LYS A 16 1.41 -6.65 -5.71
CA LYS A 16 0.31 -7.58 -5.40
C LYS A 16 -0.87 -7.36 -6.34
N LEU A 17 -1.19 -6.10 -6.64
CA LEU A 17 -2.32 -5.74 -7.50
C LEU A 17 -1.99 -6.01 -8.97
N LYS A 18 -0.80 -5.62 -9.44
CA LYS A 18 -0.37 -5.79 -10.84
C LYS A 18 -0.38 -7.25 -11.31
N TYR A 19 -0.06 -8.17 -10.41
CA TYR A 19 0.00 -9.61 -10.70
C TYR A 19 -1.19 -10.40 -10.13
N ALA A 20 -2.27 -9.71 -9.76
CA ALA A 20 -3.50 -10.37 -9.34
C ALA A 20 -4.15 -11.09 -10.54
N THR A 21 -4.48 -12.36 -10.35
CA THR A 21 -5.37 -13.10 -11.26
C THR A 21 -6.80 -13.01 -10.73
N SER A 22 -7.79 -13.18 -11.59
CA SER A 22 -9.21 -13.13 -11.20
C SER A 22 -9.58 -14.05 -10.04
N ALA A 23 -8.91 -15.20 -9.91
CA ALA A 23 -9.15 -16.16 -8.83
C ALA A 23 -8.57 -15.74 -7.47
N LEU A 24 -7.66 -14.76 -7.44
CA LEU A 24 -6.96 -14.31 -6.22
C LEU A 24 -7.12 -12.82 -5.97
N GLU A 25 -7.99 -12.15 -6.72
CA GLU A 25 -8.10 -10.69 -6.74
C GLU A 25 -8.38 -10.13 -5.35
N ASP A 26 -9.38 -10.65 -4.65
CA ASP A 26 -9.73 -10.21 -3.30
C ASP A 26 -8.59 -10.41 -2.29
N VAL A 27 -7.92 -11.57 -2.35
CA VAL A 27 -6.79 -11.89 -1.47
C VAL A 27 -5.62 -10.94 -1.73
N ARG A 28 -5.33 -10.64 -3.00
CA ARG A 28 -4.26 -9.73 -3.39
C ARG A 28 -4.59 -8.28 -3.00
N ARG A 29 -5.84 -7.87 -3.13
CA ARG A 29 -6.33 -6.56 -2.68
C ARG A 29 -6.18 -6.40 -1.17
N GLN A 30 -6.58 -7.40 -0.38
CA GLN A 30 -6.38 -7.37 1.07
C GLN A 30 -4.89 -7.30 1.43
N GLN A 31 -4.04 -8.10 0.79
CA GLN A 31 -2.59 -8.05 1.00
C GLN A 31 -2.00 -6.67 0.66
N ALA A 32 -2.46 -6.03 -0.42
CA ALA A 32 -2.02 -4.70 -0.80
C ALA A 32 -2.44 -3.66 0.25
N ARG A 33 -3.69 -3.73 0.73
CA ARG A 33 -4.21 -2.88 1.80
C ARG A 33 -3.37 -2.98 3.07
N ASP A 34 -3.11 -4.20 3.55
CA ASP A 34 -2.33 -4.43 4.78
C ASP A 34 -0.91 -3.83 4.67
N LEU A 35 -0.28 -3.95 3.49
CA LEU A 35 1.03 -3.38 3.21
C LEU A 35 1.00 -1.84 3.23
N LEU A 36 -0.01 -1.23 2.62
CA LEU A 36 -0.16 0.22 2.55
C LEU A 36 -0.50 0.83 3.93
N GLU A 37 -1.34 0.17 4.72
CA GLU A 37 -1.65 0.60 6.09
C GLU A 37 -0.38 0.59 6.96
N ARG A 38 0.41 -0.49 6.87
CA ARG A 38 1.70 -0.59 7.58
C ARG A 38 2.69 0.49 7.11
N ALA A 39 2.76 0.76 5.80
CA ALA A 39 3.61 1.81 5.25
C ALA A 39 3.20 3.20 5.79
N ARG A 40 1.90 3.50 5.79
CA ARG A 40 1.33 4.75 6.31
C ARG A 40 1.66 4.94 7.79
N GLU A 41 1.44 3.92 8.61
CA GLU A 41 1.74 3.98 10.05
C GLU A 41 3.22 4.18 10.33
N ALA A 42 4.09 3.45 9.62
CA ALA A 42 5.52 3.61 9.75
C ALA A 42 6.00 5.00 9.28
N ALA A 43 5.45 5.53 8.19
CA ALA A 43 5.75 6.87 7.69
C ALA A 43 5.31 7.96 8.70
N ARG A 44 4.12 7.82 9.30
CA ARG A 44 3.64 8.71 10.37
C ARG A 44 4.56 8.67 11.59
N ALA A 45 5.00 7.49 12.00
CA ALA A 45 5.86 7.32 13.16
C ALA A 45 7.22 8.03 13.03
N ILE A 46 7.73 8.18 11.79
CA ILE A 46 9.00 8.86 11.52
C ILE A 46 8.83 10.31 11.02
N GLY A 47 7.59 10.81 10.93
CA GLY A 47 7.30 12.16 10.43
C GLY A 47 7.62 12.38 8.94
N ASN A 48 7.51 11.33 8.11
CA ASN A 48 7.78 11.42 6.68
C ASN A 48 6.47 11.65 5.89
N ASP A 49 6.01 12.91 5.89
CA ASP A 49 4.75 13.31 5.25
C ASP A 49 4.63 12.91 3.76
N PRO A 50 5.68 13.00 2.92
CA PRO A 50 5.60 12.51 1.54
C PRO A 50 5.21 11.04 1.43
N LEU A 51 5.78 10.16 2.27
CA LEU A 51 5.45 8.74 2.26
C LEU A 51 4.05 8.47 2.85
N VAL A 52 3.61 9.26 3.83
CA VAL A 52 2.23 9.20 4.34
C VAL A 52 1.24 9.49 3.22
N GLN A 53 1.42 10.60 2.51
CA GLN A 53 0.54 11.00 1.40
C GLN A 53 0.55 9.97 0.27
N GLN A 54 1.72 9.42 -0.06
CA GLN A 54 1.83 8.38 -1.07
C GLN A 54 1.05 7.11 -0.67
N ALA A 55 1.19 6.64 0.57
CA ALA A 55 0.45 5.47 1.04
C ALA A 55 -1.07 5.72 1.11
N GLU A 56 -1.48 6.92 1.52
CA GLU A 56 -2.90 7.33 1.56
C GLU A 56 -3.52 7.40 0.17
N LEU A 57 -2.82 7.98 -0.82
CA LEU A 57 -3.29 8.02 -2.20
C LEU A 57 -3.54 6.60 -2.74
N ARG A 58 -2.60 5.68 -2.51
CA ARG A 58 -2.74 4.29 -2.98
C ARG A 58 -3.86 3.53 -2.27
N LEU A 59 -4.14 3.83 -0.99
CA LEU A 59 -5.28 3.27 -0.28
C LEU A 59 -6.60 3.77 -0.90
N THR A 60 -6.69 5.07 -1.21
CA THR A 60 -7.86 5.62 -1.91
C THR A 60 -8.04 4.98 -3.28
N ASP A 61 -6.98 4.89 -4.09
CA ASP A 61 -7.04 4.25 -5.41
C ASP A 61 -7.52 2.78 -5.31
N LEU A 62 -7.10 2.06 -4.28
CA LEU A 62 -7.49 0.67 -4.03
C LEU A 62 -8.99 0.54 -3.70
N ASP A 63 -9.53 1.51 -2.97
CA ASP A 63 -10.93 1.54 -2.54
C ASP A 63 -11.86 1.99 -3.67
N ASP A 64 -11.43 2.98 -4.45
CA ASP A 64 -12.16 3.43 -5.64
C ASP A 64 -12.23 2.32 -6.70
N ALA A 65 -11.20 1.48 -6.81
CA ALA A 65 -11.19 0.30 -7.68
C ALA A 65 -12.13 -0.83 -7.21
N GLN A 66 -12.87 -0.65 -6.12
CA GLN A 66 -13.82 -1.61 -5.55
C GLN A 66 -15.29 -1.23 -5.84
N LEU A 67 -15.54 -0.03 -6.37
CA LEU A 67 -16.85 0.49 -6.83
C LEU A 67 -17.08 0.21 -8.33
#